data_AF-A0A9X3W7H0-F1
#
_entry.id   AF-A0A9X3W7H0-F1
#
_cell.length_a   1.000
_cell.length_b   1.000
_cell.length_c   1.000
_cell.angle_alpha   90.00
_cell.angle_beta   90.00
_cell.angle_gamma   90.00
#
_symmetry.space_group_name_H-M   'P 1'
#
loop_
_entity.id
_entity.type
_entity.pdbx_description
1 polymer ?
#
loop_
_entity_poly.entity_id
_entity_poly.type
_entity_poly.pdbx_seq_one_letter_code
_entity_poly.pdbx_strand_id
1 'polypeptide(L)'
;MKIRDLDIRYWMKNLNAKQINANSVNYWHIDINNEVFIELEFGRGKKVFSVEFLQQEPGLGVFSYTHGLPTQFLESFIKLAKSFVSENGPDWNSIVKHNEHFRDYITRKTGLNFTFF
;
A
#
# COMPACT_ATOMS: atom_id res chain seq x y z
N MET A 1 -22.97 -0.98 8.58
CA MET A 1 -22.01 -0.14 9.32
C MET A 1 -20.99 0.39 8.32
N LYS A 2 -21.11 1.66 7.90
CA LYS A 2 -20.05 2.35 7.13
C LYS A 2 -18.80 2.32 8.00
N ILE A 3 -17.67 1.85 7.49
CA ILE A 3 -16.37 2.20 8.11
C ILE A 3 -16.41 3.72 8.16
N ARG A 4 -16.53 4.29 9.36
CA ARG A 4 -16.77 5.72 9.47
C ARG A 4 -15.45 6.36 9.07
N ASP A 5 -15.45 7.40 8.26
CA ASP A 5 -14.22 8.06 7.79
C ASP A 5 -13.26 8.48 8.93
N LEU A 6 -13.79 8.58 10.15
CA LEU A 6 -13.08 8.70 11.43
C LEU A 6 -12.06 7.56 11.68
N ASP A 7 -12.40 6.31 11.36
CA ASP A 7 -11.54 5.13 11.59
C ASP A 7 -10.33 5.15 10.65
N ILE A 8 -10.54 5.51 9.37
CA ILE A 8 -9.44 5.59 8.38
C ILE A 8 -8.47 6.71 8.76
N ARG A 9 -8.96 7.92 9.03
CA ARG A 9 -8.08 9.04 9.44
C ARG A 9 -7.30 8.71 10.71
N TYR A 10 -7.91 7.99 11.65
CA TYR A 10 -7.24 7.55 12.87
C TYR A 10 -6.13 6.54 12.58
N TRP A 11 -6.42 5.47 11.82
CA TRP A 11 -5.40 4.51 11.41
C TRP A 11 -4.24 5.17 10.66
N MET A 12 -4.57 6.08 9.73
CA MET A 12 -3.56 6.77 8.92
C MET A 12 -2.66 7.67 9.77
N LYS A 13 -3.19 8.37 10.77
CA LYS A 13 -2.37 9.11 11.74
C LYS A 13 -1.44 8.18 12.52
N ASN A 14 -1.92 7.03 12.98
CA ASN A 14 -1.09 6.06 13.71
C ASN A 14 0.03 5.47 12.84
N LEU A 15 -0.19 5.40 11.53
CA LEU A 15 0.79 4.94 10.55
C LEU A 15 1.71 6.06 10.04
N ASN A 16 1.58 7.29 10.58
CA ASN A 16 2.30 8.48 10.12
C ASN A 16 2.11 8.76 8.61
N ALA A 17 0.91 8.48 8.09
CA ALA A 17 0.56 8.67 6.69
C ALA A 17 0.20 10.13 6.38
N LYS A 18 0.55 10.59 5.18
CA LYS A 18 0.21 11.93 4.66
C LYS A 18 -1.01 11.82 3.75
N GLN A 19 -1.98 12.71 3.89
CA GLN A 19 -3.13 12.76 2.99
C GLN A 19 -2.71 13.44 1.68
N ILE A 20 -2.89 12.77 0.53
CA ILE A 20 -2.42 13.26 -0.78
C ILE A 20 -3.38 14.32 -1.33
N ASN A 21 -4.66 14.14 -1.09
CA ASN A 21 -5.70 15.05 -1.53
C ASN A 21 -6.52 15.52 -0.32
N ALA A 22 -6.39 16.80 0.05
CA ALA A 22 -7.10 17.39 1.18
C ALA A 22 -8.63 17.22 1.09
N ASN A 23 -9.17 17.12 -0.13
CA ASN A 23 -10.59 16.95 -0.41
C ASN A 23 -11.03 15.47 -0.46
N SER A 24 -10.12 14.51 -0.29
CA SER A 24 -10.43 13.07 -0.34
C SER A 24 -9.78 12.31 0.80
N VAL A 25 -10.59 11.71 1.67
CA VAL A 25 -10.14 10.84 2.77
C VAL A 25 -9.65 9.47 2.31
N ASN A 26 -9.66 9.21 1.01
CA ASN A 26 -9.38 7.90 0.47
C ASN A 26 -7.95 7.73 0.00
N TYR A 27 -7.18 8.80 -0.19
CA TYR A 27 -5.83 8.73 -0.76
C TYR A 27 -4.79 9.13 0.27
N TRP A 28 -3.91 8.18 0.60
CA TRP A 28 -2.90 8.34 1.63
C TRP A 28 -1.54 7.85 1.15
N HIS A 29 -0.51 8.54 1.60
CA HIS A 29 0.89 8.28 1.29
C HIS A 29 1.59 7.79 2.55
N ILE A 30 2.36 6.71 2.45
CA ILE A 30 3.24 6.25 3.52
C ILE A 30 4.65 6.07 2.96
N ASP A 31 5.60 6.83 3.51
CA ASP A 31 7.02 6.66 3.22
C ASP A 31 7.49 5.31 3.77
N ILE A 32 8.10 4.47 2.91
CA ILE A 32 8.74 3.21 3.34
C ILE A 32 10.21 3.46 3.63
N ASN A 33 10.89 4.17 2.73
CA ASN A 33 12.27 4.64 2.88
C ASN A 33 12.47 5.96 2.08
N ASN A 34 13.71 6.34 1.82
CA ASN A 34 14.07 7.59 1.13
C ASN A 34 13.84 7.56 -0.40
N GLU A 35 13.42 6.44 -0.97
CA GLU A 35 13.20 6.32 -2.42
C GLU A 35 11.84 5.75 -2.78
N VAL A 36 11.24 4.99 -1.87
CA VAL A 36 10.03 4.21 -2.10
C VAL A 36 8.96 4.62 -1.11
N PHE A 37 7.78 4.88 -1.65
CA PHE A 37 6.58 5.08 -0.86
C PHE A 37 5.45 4.20 -1.37
N ILE A 38 4.43 4.05 -0.55
CA ILE A 38 3.17 3.43 -0.95
C ILE A 38 2.04 4.44 -0.93
N GLU A 39 1.19 4.37 -1.94
CA GLU A 39 -0.11 5.00 -1.92
C GLU A 39 -1.18 3.99 -1.56
N LEU A 40 -2.11 4.44 -0.72
CA LEU A 40 -3.28 3.70 -0.30
C LEU A 40 -4.51 4.40 -0.84
N GLU A 41 -5.32 3.66 -1.60
CA GLU A 41 -6.63 4.12 -2.06
C GLU A 41 -7.73 3.32 -1.36
N PHE A 42 -8.59 3.99 -0.59
CA PHE A 42 -9.77 3.36 0.00
C PHE A 42 -10.98 3.43 -0.95
N GLY A 43 -11.58 2.27 -1.23
CA GLY A 43 -12.75 2.19 -2.08
C GLY A 43 -13.96 2.89 -1.45
N ARG A 44 -14.56 3.88 -2.13
CA ARG A 44 -15.75 4.60 -1.63
C ARG A 44 -16.87 3.61 -1.27
N GLY A 45 -17.27 3.59 0.00
CA GLY A 45 -18.33 2.72 0.50
C GLY A 45 -17.98 1.22 0.54
N LYS A 46 -16.74 0.84 0.18
CA LYS A 46 -16.25 -0.53 0.24
C LYS A 46 -15.36 -0.71 1.48
N LYS A 47 -15.26 -1.96 1.98
CA LYS A 47 -14.33 -2.34 3.06
C LYS A 47 -13.00 -2.85 2.54
N VAL A 48 -12.54 -2.25 1.45
CA VAL A 48 -11.29 -2.63 0.79
C VAL A 48 -10.45 -1.41 0.46
N PHE A 49 -9.16 -1.64 0.28
CA PHE A 49 -8.23 -0.63 -0.18
C PHE A 49 -7.27 -1.22 -1.23
N SER A 50 -6.61 -0.34 -1.96
CA SER A 50 -5.54 -0.66 -2.91
C SER A 50 -4.22 -0.16 -2.37
N VAL A 51 -3.13 -0.82 -2.74
CA VAL A 51 -1.75 -0.42 -2.45
C VAL A 51 -1.02 -0.27 -3.77
N GLU A 52 -0.33 0.85 -3.93
CA GLU A 52 0.51 1.14 -5.08
C GLU A 52 1.92 1.50 -4.61
N PHE A 53 2.95 0.90 -5.19
CA PHE A 53 4.36 1.23 -4.92
C PHE A 53 4.87 2.20 -5.98
N LEU A 54 5.40 3.32 -5.52
CA LEU A 54 5.83 4.45 -6.35
C LEU A 54 7.24 4.93 -5.94
N GLN A 55 7.99 5.43 -6.92
CA GLN A 55 9.28 6.08 -6.67
C GLN A 55 9.07 7.54 -6.23
N GLN A 56 9.82 8.01 -5.22
CA GLN A 56 9.76 9.39 -4.73
C GLN A 56 10.08 10.46 -5.78
N GLU A 57 10.83 10.13 -6.84
CA GLU A 57 11.16 11.10 -7.89
C GLU A 57 10.01 11.24 -8.92
N PRO A 58 9.64 12.47 -9.31
CA PRO A 58 8.53 12.70 -10.24
C PRO A 58 8.81 12.06 -11.60
N GLY A 59 7.89 11.19 -12.05
CA GLY A 59 7.87 10.64 -13.41
C GLY A 59 8.33 9.19 -13.55
N LEU A 60 8.67 8.50 -12.46
CA LEU A 60 9.29 7.17 -12.51
C LEU A 60 8.43 6.07 -11.89
N GLY A 61 7.35 5.74 -12.58
CA GLY A 61 6.79 4.40 -12.62
C GLY A 61 5.94 3.91 -11.43
N VAL A 62 4.91 3.15 -11.78
CA VAL A 62 4.17 2.28 -10.87
C VAL A 62 4.80 0.90 -10.98
N PHE A 63 5.37 0.36 -9.89
CA PHE A 63 6.00 -0.95 -9.96
C PHE A 63 5.04 -2.10 -9.62
N SER A 64 4.23 -1.91 -8.58
CA SER A 64 3.30 -2.94 -8.12
C SER A 64 2.00 -2.29 -7.63
N TYR A 65 0.89 -2.71 -8.22
CA TYR A 65 -0.46 -2.32 -7.82
C TYR A 65 -1.22 -3.54 -7.31
N THR A 66 -1.81 -3.45 -6.12
CA THR A 66 -2.64 -4.50 -5.52
C THR A 66 -3.93 -3.87 -5.05
N HIS A 67 -5.04 -4.16 -5.73
CA HIS A 67 -6.38 -3.65 -5.39
C HIS A 67 -7.15 -4.61 -4.48
N GLY A 68 -8.14 -4.13 -3.74
CA GLY A 68 -9.17 -4.98 -3.15
C GLY A 68 -8.81 -5.68 -1.84
N LEU A 69 -7.74 -5.23 -1.16
CA LEU A 69 -7.30 -5.79 0.11
C LEU A 69 -8.30 -5.44 1.24
N PRO A 70 -8.70 -6.40 2.11
CA PRO A 70 -9.64 -6.10 3.19
C PRO A 70 -9.06 -5.13 4.23
N THR A 71 -9.77 -4.05 4.54
CA THR A 71 -9.28 -2.99 5.45
C THR A 71 -9.01 -3.47 6.87
N GLN A 72 -9.64 -4.56 7.32
CA GLN A 72 -9.42 -5.14 8.65
C GLN A 72 -8.00 -5.69 8.86
N PHE A 73 -7.25 -5.92 7.78
CA PHE A 73 -5.85 -6.37 7.83
C PHE A 73 -4.87 -5.27 7.41
N LEU A 74 -5.33 -4.02 7.33
CA LEU A 74 -4.54 -2.88 6.87
C LEU A 74 -3.16 -2.83 7.52
N GLU A 75 -3.07 -2.81 8.86
CA GLU A 75 -1.78 -2.74 9.55
C GLU A 75 -0.84 -3.90 9.19
N SER A 76 -1.38 -5.12 9.05
CA SER A 76 -0.60 -6.28 8.61
C SER A 76 -0.13 -6.14 7.17
N PHE A 77 -0.96 -5.62 6.26
CA PHE A 77 -0.57 -5.37 4.89
C PHE A 77 0.50 -4.27 4.78
N ILE A 78 0.43 -3.21 5.59
CA ILE A 78 1.48 -2.17 5.63
C ILE A 78 2.80 -2.75 6.15
N LYS A 79 2.76 -3.62 7.18
CA LYS A 79 3.96 -4.34 7.63
C LYS A 79 4.54 -5.20 6.52
N LEU A 80 3.71 -5.95 5.79
CA LEU A 80 4.14 -6.74 4.65
C LEU A 80 4.71 -5.87 3.53
N ALA A 81 4.14 -4.69 3.24
CA ALA A 81 4.66 -3.77 2.23
C ALA A 81 6.06 -3.27 2.58
N LYS A 82 6.30 -2.94 3.87
CA LYS A 82 7.63 -2.57 4.37
C LYS A 82 8.63 -3.73 4.25
N SER A 83 8.22 -4.95 4.63
CA SER A 83 9.06 -6.14 4.49
C SER A 83 9.34 -6.48 3.03
N PHE A 84 8.36 -6.31 2.15
CA PHE A 84 8.48 -6.53 0.72
C PHE A 84 9.60 -5.67 0.12
N VAL A 85 9.56 -4.35 0.38
CA VAL A 85 10.63 -3.41 -0.03
C VAL A 85 11.96 -3.84 0.55
N SER A 86 12.03 -4.07 1.87
CA SER A 86 13.28 -4.45 2.54
C SER A 86 13.90 -5.75 2.02
N GLU A 87 13.10 -6.72 1.57
CA GLU A 87 13.58 -8.02 1.06
C GLU A 87 13.93 -7.98 -0.43
N ASN A 88 13.24 -7.14 -1.21
CA ASN A 88 13.41 -7.06 -2.67
C ASN A 88 14.45 -6.01 -3.11
N GLY A 89 14.82 -5.08 -2.24
CA GLY A 89 15.90 -4.13 -2.51
C GLY A 89 15.80 -2.85 -1.69
N PRO A 90 16.91 -2.27 -1.23
CA PRO A 90 16.87 -1.02 -0.45
C PRO A 90 16.44 0.19 -1.29
N ASP A 91 16.55 0.11 -2.62
CA ASP A 91 16.33 1.18 -3.59
C ASP A 91 15.32 0.74 -4.66
N TRP A 92 14.77 1.72 -5.39
CA TRP A 92 13.73 1.48 -6.39
C TRP A 92 14.19 0.55 -7.53
N ASN A 93 15.42 0.73 -8.02
CA ASN A 93 15.94 -0.06 -9.13
C ASN A 93 16.11 -1.53 -8.76
N SER A 94 16.54 -1.80 -7.53
CA SER A 94 16.67 -3.16 -7.00
C SER A 94 15.31 -3.88 -6.95
N ILE A 95 14.26 -3.19 -6.50
CA ILE A 95 12.89 -3.72 -6.45
C ILE A 95 12.38 -4.00 -7.87
N VAL A 96 12.55 -3.03 -8.79
CA VAL A 96 12.13 -3.18 -10.20
C VAL A 96 12.85 -4.34 -10.88
N LYS A 97 14.15 -4.50 -10.61
CA LYS A 97 14.97 -5.58 -11.17
C LYS A 97 14.59 -6.95 -10.61
N HIS A 98 14.20 -7.04 -9.33
CA HIS A 98 13.76 -8.31 -8.73
C HIS A 98 12.44 -8.79 -9.34
N ASN A 99 11.58 -7.84 -9.74
CA ASN A 99 10.34 -8.12 -10.49
C ASN A 99 9.37 -9.09 -9.79
N GLU A 100 9.40 -9.17 -8.45
CA GLU A 100 8.35 -9.81 -7.66
C GLU A 100 7.24 -8.78 -7.43
N HIS A 101 5.97 -9.11 -7.71
CA HIS A 101 4.87 -8.21 -7.37
C HIS A 101 4.43 -8.40 -5.91
N PHE A 102 3.94 -7.32 -5.29
CA PHE A 102 3.54 -7.35 -3.88
C PHE A 102 2.46 -8.40 -3.59
N ARG A 103 1.52 -8.62 -4.52
CA ARG A 103 0.51 -9.67 -4.40
C ARG A 103 1.13 -11.07 -4.23
N ASP A 104 2.17 -11.36 -4.99
CA ASP A 104 2.82 -12.67 -5.02
C ASP A 104 3.60 -12.88 -3.72
N TYR A 105 4.22 -11.80 -3.24
CA TYR A 105 4.86 -11.76 -1.92
C TYR A 105 3.86 -12.04 -0.79
N ILE A 106 2.67 -11.41 -0.78
CA ILE A 106 1.65 -11.68 0.25
C ILE A 106 1.23 -13.15 0.19
N THR A 107 0.93 -13.69 -1.00
CA THR A 107 0.54 -15.10 -1.17
C THR A 107 1.63 -16.03 -0.63
N ARG A 108 2.90 -15.76 -0.95
CA ARG A 108 4.04 -16.54 -0.47
C ARG A 108 4.22 -16.49 1.05
N LYS A 109 4.02 -15.32 1.67
CA LYS A 109 4.21 -15.13 3.13
C LYS A 109 3.04 -15.61 3.97
N THR A 110 1.82 -15.60 3.43
CA THR A 110 0.59 -15.81 4.21
C THR A 110 -0.24 -17.01 3.77
N GLY A 111 0.02 -17.55 2.58
CA GLY A 111 -0.83 -18.56 1.94
C GLY A 111 -2.17 -18.02 1.44
N LEU A 112 -2.46 -16.72 1.61
CA LEU A 112 -3.68 -16.09 1.12
C LEU A 112 -3.60 -15.92 -0.38
N ASN A 113 -4.52 -16.53 -1.12
CA ASN A 113 -4.65 -16.33 -2.54
C ASN A 113 -5.70 -15.25 -2.81
N PHE A 114 -5.29 -14.16 -3.44
CA PHE A 114 -6.21 -13.08 -3.78
C PHE A 114 -6.65 -13.23 -5.24
N THR A 115 -7.90 -13.64 -5.46
CA THR A 115 -8.57 -13.51 -6.76
C THR A 115 -9.20 -12.12 -6.83
N PHE A 116 -8.65 -11.24 -7.66
CA PHE A 116 -9.30 -9.98 -8.01
C PHE A 116 -9.94 -10.09 -9.39
N PHE A 117 -11.22 -9.73 -9.45
CA PHE A 117 -11.98 -9.53 -10.68
C PHE A 117 -11.62 -8.19 -11.33
#